data_AF-A0A875SAA8-F1
#
_entry.id   AF-A0A875SAA8-F1
#
_cell.length_a   1.000
_cell.length_b   1.000
_cell.length_c   1.000
_cell.angle_alpha   90.00
_cell.angle_beta   90.00
_cell.angle_gamma   90.00
#
_symmetry.space_group_name_H-M   'P 1'
#
loop_
_entity.id
_entity.type
_entity.pdbx_description
1 polymer ?
#
loop_
_entity_poly.entity_id
_entity_poly.type
_entity_poly.pdbx_seq_one_letter_code
_entity_poly.pdbx_strand_id
1 'polypeptide(L)'
;MRIAIEGCCHGNLDQIYSSIKNKDVELLIACGDFQSLRNEADMQCISVPIKYRSMGDFQAYYTGAKKAPVFTIFIGGNHEASNYLEELKYGGFVAPNIYYLGRSGAVWYKGLRIIGWSGIYYSRDFMNIRRDEALPYNRWAIRMVYHYRKDDYMKLRLLNECNDSIVVSHDWPEGIYRWGSLNYLLKKKPFFKKDIEKGELGSPMNRELLEHLRPKYWMAAHLHVGYKVTVDWNKKRQITKVDNKDEIDLDLDLSEEDQDAEKESKPIASVHDTTFLALDKCLPRRHYLEILDVPLTNDKHRSAITESPLYFDLEYISLMQSVEKHKSELDSLEYQEILFPEAEYRDKILAESHQL
;
A
#
# COMPACT_ATOMS: atom_id res chain seq x y z
N MET A 1 2.61 -11.83 17.45
CA MET A 1 2.83 -12.68 16.26
C MET A 1 4.13 -12.24 15.62
N ARG A 2 4.98 -13.20 15.24
CA ARG A 2 6.26 -12.88 14.59
C ARG A 2 6.10 -12.88 13.07
N ILE A 3 6.27 -11.72 12.45
CA ILE A 3 6.06 -11.53 11.01
C ILE A 3 7.35 -11.06 10.34
N ALA A 4 7.53 -11.40 9.07
CA ALA A 4 8.55 -10.82 8.21
C ALA A 4 7.89 -9.88 7.21
N ILE A 5 8.44 -8.67 7.09
CA ILE A 5 8.07 -7.70 6.06
C ILE A 5 9.17 -7.70 5.02
N GLU A 6 8.79 -7.78 3.76
CA GLU A 6 9.68 -7.79 2.61
C GLU A 6 9.37 -6.60 1.69
N GLY A 7 10.42 -5.96 1.16
CA GLY A 7 10.31 -4.81 0.27
C GLY A 7 9.86 -5.18 -1.15
N CYS A 8 10.80 -5.14 -2.11
CA CYS A 8 10.55 -5.57 -3.48
C CYS A 8 11.18 -6.95 -3.75
N CYS A 9 10.36 -7.95 -4.04
CA CYS A 9 10.79 -9.34 -4.22
C CYS A 9 11.66 -9.52 -5.48
N HIS A 10 11.21 -8.96 -6.60
CA HIS A 10 11.72 -9.20 -7.95
C HIS A 10 11.89 -10.69 -8.31
N GLY A 11 10.94 -11.52 -7.88
CA GLY A 11 10.92 -12.95 -8.18
C GLY A 11 11.94 -13.81 -7.42
N ASN A 12 12.64 -13.27 -6.40
CA ASN A 12 13.68 -13.99 -5.62
C ASN A 12 13.12 -14.70 -4.38
N LEU A 13 12.03 -15.45 -4.53
CA LEU A 13 11.31 -16.08 -3.40
C LEU A 13 12.19 -17.08 -2.63
N ASP A 14 13.06 -17.82 -3.33
CA ASP A 14 13.94 -18.78 -2.67
C ASP A 14 14.88 -18.09 -1.68
N GLN A 15 15.45 -16.95 -2.06
CA GLN A 15 16.33 -16.17 -1.20
C GLN A 15 15.58 -15.61 0.00
N ILE A 16 14.38 -15.07 -0.23
CA ILE A 16 13.53 -14.50 0.83
C ILE A 16 13.17 -15.60 1.85
N TYR A 17 12.65 -16.73 1.40
CA TYR A 17 12.31 -17.85 2.27
C TYR A 17 13.53 -18.43 3.00
N SER A 18 14.68 -18.52 2.32
CA SER A 18 15.92 -18.94 2.97
C SER A 18 16.35 -17.97 4.08
N SER A 19 16.11 -16.67 3.91
CA SER A 19 16.48 -15.65 4.89
C SER A 19 15.65 -15.66 6.16
N ILE A 20 14.43 -16.23 6.13
CA ILE A 20 13.53 -16.35 7.30
C ILE A 20 13.51 -17.75 7.91
N LYS A 21 14.22 -18.70 7.29
CA LYS A 21 14.33 -20.07 7.79
C LYS A 21 14.88 -20.09 9.22
N ASN A 22 14.25 -20.89 10.09
CA ASN A 22 14.61 -21.05 11.51
C ASN A 22 14.53 -19.76 12.35
N LYS A 23 13.66 -18.82 11.97
CA LYS A 23 13.42 -17.57 12.72
C LYS A 23 12.03 -17.47 13.34
N ASP A 24 11.28 -18.58 13.39
CA ASP A 24 9.92 -18.66 13.94
C ASP A 24 8.94 -17.64 13.34
N VAL A 25 9.13 -17.32 12.05
CA VAL A 25 8.24 -16.41 11.33
C VAL A 25 6.94 -17.14 10.97
N GLU A 26 5.81 -16.58 11.37
CA GLU A 26 4.48 -17.13 11.12
C GLU A 26 3.82 -16.59 9.85
N LEU A 27 4.21 -15.39 9.41
CA LEU A 27 3.65 -14.70 8.26
C LEU A 27 4.75 -13.92 7.54
N LEU A 28 4.76 -14.01 6.21
CA LEU A 28 5.51 -13.12 5.33
C LEU A 28 4.53 -12.15 4.66
N ILE A 29 4.81 -10.85 4.75
CA ILE A 29 4.09 -9.79 4.01
C ILE A 29 5.08 -9.19 3.00
N ALA A 30 4.79 -9.30 1.71
CA ALA A 30 5.58 -8.68 0.65
C ALA A 30 4.90 -7.42 0.10
N CYS A 31 5.65 -6.31 0.07
CA CYS A 31 5.15 -4.98 -0.30
C CYS A 31 5.10 -4.74 -1.82
N GLY A 32 5.31 -5.76 -2.64
CA GLY A 32 5.11 -5.71 -4.10
C GLY A 32 6.35 -6.04 -4.91
N ASP A 33 6.24 -5.81 -6.21
CA ASP A 33 7.14 -6.36 -7.24
C ASP A 33 7.40 -7.85 -7.01
N PHE A 34 6.33 -8.58 -6.68
CA PHE A 34 6.35 -9.99 -6.32
C PHE A 34 6.80 -10.86 -7.50
N GLN A 35 6.36 -10.49 -8.72
CA GLN A 35 6.61 -11.19 -9.97
C GLN A 35 6.06 -12.62 -9.97
N SER A 36 4.74 -12.76 -9.80
CA SER A 36 3.99 -14.03 -9.84
C SER A 36 3.88 -14.66 -11.25
N LEU A 37 4.98 -14.76 -11.99
CA LEU A 37 5.03 -15.26 -13.37
C LEU A 37 4.85 -16.79 -13.42
N ARG A 38 3.75 -17.27 -14.01
CA ARG A 38 3.46 -18.72 -14.15
C ARG A 38 4.19 -19.32 -15.35
N ASN A 39 4.35 -18.55 -16.43
CA ASN A 39 4.93 -18.98 -17.70
C ASN A 39 5.37 -17.78 -18.56
N GLU A 40 5.90 -18.08 -19.76
CA GLU A 40 6.38 -17.07 -20.74
C GLU A 40 5.29 -16.15 -21.29
N ALA A 41 4.01 -16.52 -21.22
CA ALA A 41 2.92 -15.62 -21.63
C ALA A 41 2.72 -14.49 -20.61
N ASP A 42 2.80 -14.80 -19.31
CA ASP A 42 2.78 -13.79 -18.24
C ASP A 42 3.99 -12.84 -18.37
N MET A 43 5.14 -13.35 -18.83
CA MET A 43 6.35 -12.54 -19.11
C MET A 43 6.13 -11.47 -20.18
N GLN A 44 5.14 -11.63 -21.06
CA GLN A 44 4.78 -10.58 -22.01
C GLN A 44 3.99 -9.44 -21.36
N CYS A 45 3.34 -9.72 -20.23
CA CYS A 45 2.47 -8.80 -19.52
C CYS A 45 3.17 -8.05 -18.38
N ILE A 46 4.47 -8.27 -18.17
CA ILE A 46 5.26 -7.56 -17.16
C ILE A 46 5.89 -6.27 -17.71
N SER A 47 5.79 -5.19 -16.92
CA SER A 47 6.40 -3.89 -17.21
C SER A 47 7.89 -3.85 -16.85
N VAL A 48 8.68 -4.73 -17.48
CA VAL A 48 10.15 -4.78 -17.33
C VAL A 48 10.79 -4.74 -18.72
N PRO A 49 11.85 -3.95 -18.95
CA PRO A 49 12.56 -3.96 -20.23
C PRO A 49 13.04 -5.38 -20.58
N ILE A 50 12.88 -5.78 -21.84
CA ILE A 50 13.11 -7.16 -22.32
C ILE A 50 14.44 -7.75 -21.82
N LYS A 51 15.53 -6.97 -21.89
CA LYS A 51 16.87 -7.40 -21.45
C LYS A 51 17.03 -7.69 -19.96
N TYR A 52 16.07 -7.29 -19.13
CA TYR A 52 16.07 -7.50 -17.67
C TYR A 52 14.97 -8.46 -17.21
N ARG A 53 14.19 -9.02 -18.14
CA ARG A 53 13.14 -9.99 -17.83
C ARG A 53 13.76 -11.32 -17.41
N SER A 54 13.19 -11.92 -16.37
CA SER A 54 13.58 -13.23 -15.84
C SER A 54 12.36 -13.88 -15.18
N MET A 55 12.18 -15.19 -15.37
CA MET A 55 11.05 -15.94 -14.82
C MET A 55 11.01 -15.95 -13.29
N GLY A 56 12.17 -15.77 -12.65
CA GLY A 56 12.29 -15.88 -11.19
C GLY A 56 11.88 -17.26 -10.67
N ASP A 57 11.57 -17.33 -9.38
CA ASP A 57 11.36 -18.60 -8.68
C ASP A 57 9.88 -19.02 -8.63
N PHE A 58 8.94 -18.09 -8.87
CA PHE A 58 7.52 -18.27 -8.57
C PHE A 58 6.88 -19.46 -9.31
N GLN A 59 7.26 -19.72 -10.56
CA GLN A 59 6.72 -20.84 -11.33
C GLN A 59 6.83 -22.19 -10.61
N ALA A 60 7.92 -22.43 -9.86
CA ALA A 60 8.09 -23.66 -9.08
C ALA A 60 7.10 -23.77 -7.90
N TYR A 61 6.72 -22.63 -7.30
CA TYR A 61 5.69 -22.59 -6.26
C TYR A 61 4.29 -22.74 -6.84
N TYR A 62 4.02 -22.11 -8.00
CA TYR A 62 2.76 -22.24 -8.72
C TYR A 62 2.46 -23.68 -9.14
N THR A 63 3.44 -24.37 -9.71
CA THR A 63 3.31 -25.77 -10.17
C THR A 63 3.32 -26.80 -9.03
N GLY A 64 3.61 -26.36 -7.79
CA GLY A 64 3.72 -27.24 -6.63
C GLY A 64 5.04 -28.01 -6.52
N ALA A 65 6.00 -27.77 -7.41
CA ALA A 65 7.36 -28.32 -7.30
C ALA A 65 8.08 -27.83 -6.03
N LYS A 66 7.73 -26.62 -5.57
CA LYS A 66 8.10 -26.07 -4.26
C LYS A 66 6.84 -25.68 -3.49
N LYS A 67 6.96 -25.62 -2.16
CA LYS A 67 5.90 -25.14 -1.26
C LYS A 67 6.43 -23.96 -0.48
N ALA A 68 5.63 -22.90 -0.34
CA ALA A 68 5.99 -21.76 0.50
C ALA A 68 6.08 -22.23 1.97
N PRO A 69 7.22 -22.06 2.64
CA PRO A 69 7.43 -22.58 4.00
C PRO A 69 6.66 -21.81 5.08
N VAL A 70 6.18 -20.61 4.76
CA VAL A 70 5.38 -19.75 5.62
C VAL A 70 4.21 -19.18 4.83
N PHE A 71 3.08 -18.93 5.50
CA PHE A 71 1.96 -18.22 4.87
C PHE A 71 2.45 -16.87 4.36
N THR A 72 2.19 -16.59 3.09
CA THR A 72 2.70 -15.39 2.42
C THR A 72 1.53 -14.58 1.91
N ILE A 73 1.44 -13.32 2.33
CA ILE A 73 0.48 -12.33 1.82
C ILE A 73 1.28 -11.29 1.03
N PHE A 74 0.78 -10.87 -0.13
CA PHE A 74 1.43 -9.80 -0.88
C PHE A 74 0.43 -8.87 -1.55
N ILE A 75 0.90 -7.65 -1.82
CA ILE A 75 0.27 -6.69 -2.73
C ILE A 75 1.07 -6.62 -4.04
N GLY A 76 0.48 -6.07 -5.10
CA GLY A 76 1.17 -5.86 -6.38
C GLY A 76 2.00 -4.58 -6.37
N GLY A 77 3.15 -4.60 -7.05
CA GLY A 77 3.92 -3.41 -7.42
C GLY A 77 3.73 -3.04 -8.90
N ASN A 78 4.75 -2.45 -9.50
CA ASN A 78 4.76 -2.06 -10.91
C ASN A 78 5.46 -3.09 -11.83
N HIS A 79 6.16 -4.07 -11.26
CA HIS A 79 6.79 -5.17 -11.97
C HIS A 79 6.07 -6.48 -11.66
N GLU A 80 4.89 -6.67 -12.23
CA GLU A 80 4.04 -7.82 -11.94
C GLU A 80 3.61 -8.59 -13.19
N ALA A 81 3.17 -9.83 -12.99
CA ALA A 81 2.36 -10.56 -13.97
C ALA A 81 0.97 -9.91 -14.06
N SER A 82 0.88 -8.74 -14.71
CA SER A 82 -0.31 -7.88 -14.67
C SER A 82 -1.58 -8.56 -15.18
N ASN A 83 -1.46 -9.49 -16.13
CA ASN A 83 -2.60 -10.31 -16.58
C ASN A 83 -3.11 -11.25 -15.48
N TYR A 84 -2.21 -11.93 -14.78
CA TYR A 84 -2.58 -12.88 -13.73
C TYR A 84 -3.15 -12.16 -12.50
N LEU A 85 -2.54 -11.05 -12.07
CA LEU A 85 -3.07 -10.28 -10.95
C LEU A 85 -4.41 -9.63 -11.28
N GLU A 86 -4.67 -9.30 -12.55
CA GLU A 86 -5.97 -8.78 -12.99
C GLU A 86 -7.09 -9.82 -12.88
N GLU A 87 -6.82 -11.10 -13.22
CA GLU A 87 -7.75 -12.21 -12.99
C GLU A 87 -8.16 -12.31 -11.51
N LEU A 88 -7.27 -11.88 -10.60
CA LEU A 88 -7.41 -11.92 -9.15
C LEU A 88 -7.56 -10.52 -8.53
N LYS A 89 -8.19 -9.57 -9.24
CA LYS A 89 -8.30 -8.17 -8.77
C LYS A 89 -9.00 -7.99 -7.41
N TYR A 90 -9.82 -8.96 -6.98
CA TYR A 90 -10.47 -8.98 -5.66
C TYR A 90 -9.71 -9.82 -4.60
N GLY A 91 -8.50 -10.25 -4.93
CA GLY A 91 -7.67 -11.12 -4.10
C GLY A 91 -7.89 -12.61 -4.35
N GLY A 92 -6.89 -13.41 -3.97
CA GLY A 92 -6.94 -14.85 -4.15
C GLY A 92 -5.59 -15.55 -3.96
N PHE A 93 -5.64 -16.87 -3.82
CA PHE A 93 -4.43 -17.68 -3.77
C PHE A 93 -3.79 -17.77 -5.15
N VAL A 94 -2.58 -17.25 -5.29
CA VAL A 94 -1.81 -17.36 -6.54
C VAL A 94 -1.06 -18.68 -6.64
N ALA A 95 -0.78 -19.31 -5.49
CA ALA A 95 -0.18 -20.61 -5.32
C ALA A 95 -0.53 -21.13 -3.91
N PRO A 96 -0.35 -22.44 -3.60
CA PRO A 96 -0.57 -22.93 -2.25
C PRO A 96 0.23 -22.12 -1.21
N ASN A 97 -0.45 -21.64 -0.17
CA ASN A 97 0.14 -20.86 0.93
C ASN A 97 0.65 -19.45 0.55
N ILE A 98 0.29 -18.94 -0.64
CA ILE A 98 0.61 -17.59 -1.12
C ILE A 98 -0.67 -16.88 -1.58
N TYR A 99 -1.03 -15.79 -0.91
CA TYR A 99 -2.27 -15.05 -1.12
C TYR A 99 -2.00 -13.62 -1.61
N TYR A 100 -2.59 -13.27 -2.73
CA TYR A 100 -2.62 -11.90 -3.25
C TYR A 100 -3.80 -11.13 -2.66
N LEU A 101 -3.57 -9.93 -2.13
CA LEU A 101 -4.64 -9.10 -1.53
C LEU A 101 -5.63 -8.51 -2.54
N GLY A 102 -5.32 -8.54 -3.84
CA GLY A 102 -6.11 -7.85 -4.86
C GLY A 102 -5.60 -6.43 -5.12
N ARG A 103 -6.29 -5.69 -5.98
CA ARG A 103 -5.96 -4.29 -6.29
C ARG A 103 -6.04 -3.42 -5.04
N SER A 104 -7.10 -3.60 -4.27
CA SER A 104 -7.18 -3.26 -2.86
C SER A 104 -7.85 -4.42 -2.11
N GLY A 105 -7.61 -4.52 -0.80
CA GLY A 105 -8.15 -5.62 -0.01
C GLY A 105 -7.90 -5.45 1.48
N ALA A 106 -8.73 -6.08 2.30
CA ALA A 106 -8.43 -6.25 3.72
C ALA A 106 -8.78 -7.68 4.19
N VAL A 107 -7.93 -8.24 5.02
CA VAL A 107 -8.05 -9.60 5.55
C VAL A 107 -7.62 -9.66 7.01
N TRP A 108 -8.08 -10.70 7.70
CA TRP A 108 -7.63 -11.08 9.03
C TRP A 108 -6.79 -12.35 8.94
N TYR A 109 -5.57 -12.29 9.45
CA TYR A 109 -4.68 -13.44 9.61
C TYR A 109 -4.42 -13.67 11.09
N LYS A 110 -4.92 -14.77 11.67
CA LYS A 110 -4.68 -15.12 13.08
C LYS A 110 -4.87 -13.96 14.09
N GLY A 111 -5.85 -13.08 13.84
CA GLY A 111 -6.17 -11.93 14.70
C GLY A 111 -5.44 -10.63 14.33
N LEU A 112 -4.59 -10.64 13.31
CA LEU A 112 -3.94 -9.47 12.73
C LEU A 112 -4.75 -8.97 11.53
N ARG A 113 -5.15 -7.70 11.52
CA ARG A 113 -5.84 -7.07 10.38
C ARG A 113 -4.81 -6.47 9.42
N ILE A 114 -4.88 -6.85 8.16
CA ILE A 114 -3.94 -6.44 7.11
C ILE A 114 -4.73 -5.85 5.95
N ILE A 115 -4.37 -4.64 5.56
CA ILE A 115 -5.00 -3.87 4.49
C ILE A 115 -3.95 -3.65 3.38
N GLY A 116 -4.30 -3.96 2.15
CA GLY A 116 -3.42 -3.87 0.99
C GLY A 116 -3.89 -2.84 -0.03
N TRP A 117 -2.93 -2.11 -0.57
CA TRP A 117 -3.10 -1.15 -1.66
C TRP A 117 -2.05 -1.41 -2.74
N SER A 118 -2.45 -2.15 -3.78
CA SER A 118 -1.56 -2.64 -4.84
C SER A 118 -1.40 -1.62 -5.95
N GLY A 119 -0.18 -1.48 -6.45
CA GLY A 119 0.14 -0.63 -7.60
C GLY A 119 0.95 0.61 -7.25
N ILE A 120 0.97 1.57 -8.16
CA ILE A 120 1.61 2.89 -7.93
C ILE A 120 0.70 4.02 -8.39
N TYR A 121 0.91 5.21 -7.84
CA TYR A 121 0.19 6.39 -8.25
C TYR A 121 0.70 6.96 -9.57
N TYR A 122 -0.22 7.28 -10.47
CA TYR A 122 0.05 8.12 -11.63
C TYR A 122 -1.13 9.05 -11.89
N SER A 123 -0.89 10.35 -11.77
CA SER A 123 -1.94 11.39 -11.74
C SER A 123 -2.87 11.38 -12.96
N ARG A 124 -2.33 11.10 -14.15
CA ARG A 124 -3.14 11.11 -15.38
C ARG A 124 -4.12 9.93 -15.46
N ASP A 125 -3.76 8.81 -14.85
CA ASP A 125 -4.55 7.58 -14.94
C ASP A 125 -5.53 7.44 -13.77
N PHE A 126 -5.21 7.96 -12.59
CA PHE A 126 -6.03 7.78 -11.37
C PHE A 126 -7.52 8.06 -11.57
N MET A 127 -7.84 9.17 -12.24
CA MET A 127 -9.23 9.58 -12.54
C MET A 127 -9.77 8.99 -13.84
N ASN A 128 -8.90 8.67 -14.81
CA ASN A 128 -9.26 8.47 -16.21
C ASN A 128 -8.86 7.09 -16.74
N ILE A 129 -8.69 6.10 -15.85
CA ILE A 129 -8.19 4.80 -16.26
C ILE A 129 -9.19 4.11 -17.19
N ARG A 130 -8.70 3.63 -18.33
CA ARG A 130 -9.50 2.86 -19.28
C ARG A 130 -9.82 1.48 -18.69
N ARG A 131 -11.05 1.02 -18.90
CA ARG A 131 -11.58 -0.23 -18.30
C ARG A 131 -11.75 -1.36 -19.32
N ASP A 132 -11.45 -1.10 -20.58
CA ASP A 132 -11.76 -1.91 -21.75
C ASP A 132 -10.53 -2.57 -22.39
N GLU A 133 -9.36 -2.52 -21.75
CA GLU A 133 -8.17 -3.12 -22.31
C GLU A 133 -8.17 -4.65 -22.17
N ALA A 134 -8.27 -5.32 -23.31
CA ALA A 134 -8.15 -6.76 -23.42
C ALA A 134 -6.72 -7.17 -23.75
N LEU A 135 -6.38 -8.42 -23.41
CA LEU A 135 -5.16 -9.05 -23.90
C LEU A 135 -5.20 -9.20 -25.44
N PRO A 136 -4.05 -9.09 -26.12
CA PRO A 136 -2.72 -8.82 -25.56
C PRO A 136 -2.52 -7.33 -25.23
N TYR A 137 -1.90 -7.05 -24.08
CA TYR A 137 -1.63 -5.68 -23.69
C TYR A 137 -0.59 -5.03 -24.60
N ASN A 138 -0.88 -3.80 -25.03
CA ASN A 138 0.13 -2.94 -25.62
C ASN A 138 1.05 -2.32 -24.54
N ARG A 139 2.09 -1.57 -24.94
CA ARG A 139 3.05 -1.00 -23.97
C ARG A 139 2.45 0.01 -22.99
N TRP A 140 1.41 0.71 -23.39
CA TRP A 140 0.71 1.65 -22.52
C TRP A 140 -0.20 0.89 -21.56
N ALA A 141 -0.95 -0.08 -22.08
CA ALA A 141 -1.83 -0.95 -21.31
C ALA A 141 -1.14 -1.64 -20.13
N ILE A 142 0.02 -2.24 -20.38
CA ILE A 142 0.84 -2.89 -19.34
C ILE A 142 1.15 -1.93 -18.19
N ARG A 143 1.35 -0.64 -18.47
CA ARG A 143 1.68 0.35 -17.45
C ARG A 143 0.47 0.77 -16.63
N MET A 144 -0.66 0.95 -17.29
CA MET A 144 -1.88 1.36 -16.61
C MET A 144 -2.43 0.30 -15.68
N VAL A 145 -2.31 -0.99 -16.02
CA VAL A 145 -2.97 -2.06 -15.25
C VAL A 145 -2.60 -2.00 -13.76
N TYR A 146 -1.36 -1.65 -13.43
CA TYR A 146 -0.90 -1.52 -12.05
C TYR A 146 -1.02 -0.10 -11.46
N HIS A 147 -1.57 0.87 -12.19
CA HIS A 147 -1.80 2.20 -11.61
C HIS A 147 -3.03 2.18 -10.69
N TYR A 148 -2.98 3.00 -9.63
CA TYR A 148 -4.10 3.20 -8.73
C TYR A 148 -5.34 3.72 -9.46
N ARG A 149 -6.51 3.38 -8.91
CA ARG A 149 -7.82 3.73 -9.45
C ARG A 149 -8.68 4.39 -8.38
N LYS A 150 -9.52 5.35 -8.78
CA LYS A 150 -10.42 6.04 -7.85
C LYS A 150 -11.41 5.12 -7.13
N ASP A 151 -11.92 4.08 -7.79
CA ASP A 151 -12.85 3.12 -7.19
C ASP A 151 -12.18 2.26 -6.13
N ASP A 152 -11.00 1.74 -6.42
CA ASP A 152 -10.24 0.97 -5.44
C ASP A 152 -9.79 1.84 -4.25
N TYR A 153 -9.49 3.12 -4.48
CA TYR A 153 -9.15 4.10 -3.45
C TYR A 153 -10.35 4.38 -2.55
N MET A 154 -11.53 4.58 -3.12
CA MET A 154 -12.74 4.88 -2.34
C MET A 154 -13.13 3.77 -1.38
N LYS A 155 -12.89 2.51 -1.75
CA LYS A 155 -13.08 1.35 -0.84
C LYS A 155 -12.22 1.47 0.42
N LEU A 156 -10.98 1.97 0.29
CA LEU A 156 -10.07 2.18 1.42
C LEU A 156 -10.38 3.48 2.18
N ARG A 157 -10.70 4.56 1.46
CA ARG A 157 -11.00 5.88 2.02
C ARG A 157 -12.21 5.88 2.96
N LEU A 158 -13.15 4.95 2.75
CA LEU A 158 -14.37 4.81 3.54
C LEU A 158 -14.23 3.86 4.74
N LEU A 159 -13.08 3.18 4.89
CA LEU A 159 -12.79 2.42 6.11
C LEU A 159 -12.76 3.35 7.32
N ASN A 160 -13.15 2.82 8.47
CA ASN A 160 -12.92 3.46 9.76
C ASN A 160 -11.41 3.57 10.06
N GLU A 161 -11.07 4.37 11.08
CA GLU A 161 -9.70 4.44 11.59
C GLU A 161 -9.17 3.03 11.93
N CYS A 162 -7.96 2.75 11.48
CA CYS A 162 -7.35 1.43 11.47
C CYS A 162 -6.25 1.29 12.53
N ASN A 163 -6.47 1.89 13.70
CA ASN A 163 -5.47 2.17 14.75
C ASN A 163 -4.58 0.98 15.17
N ASP A 164 -5.05 -0.26 15.04
CA ASP A 164 -4.30 -1.48 15.41
C ASP A 164 -3.91 -2.36 14.21
N SER A 165 -4.09 -1.85 12.98
CA SER A 165 -3.93 -2.62 11.74
C SER A 165 -2.58 -2.37 11.07
N ILE A 166 -2.23 -3.26 10.14
CA ILE A 166 -1.14 -3.05 9.19
C ILE A 166 -1.71 -2.61 7.85
N VAL A 167 -1.25 -1.48 7.35
CA VAL A 167 -1.50 -1.05 5.96
C VAL A 167 -0.23 -1.27 5.14
N VAL A 168 -0.40 -1.82 3.94
CA VAL A 168 0.68 -2.16 3.02
C VAL A 168 0.40 -1.45 1.68
N SER A 169 1.34 -0.63 1.22
CA SER A 169 1.33 -0.01 -0.11
C SER A 169 2.66 -0.25 -0.81
N HIS A 170 2.72 -0.22 -2.14
CA HIS A 170 3.99 -0.40 -2.81
C HIS A 170 4.82 0.89 -2.78
N ASP A 171 4.27 1.98 -3.31
CA ASP A 171 4.87 3.30 -3.22
C ASP A 171 4.60 3.98 -1.87
N TRP A 172 5.40 5.00 -1.56
CA TRP A 172 5.38 5.66 -0.24
C TRP A 172 4.25 6.67 -0.15
N PRO A 173 3.72 6.97 1.04
CA PRO A 173 2.98 8.20 1.28
C PRO A 173 3.84 9.43 0.95
N GLU A 174 3.32 10.32 0.12
CA GLU A 174 3.99 11.60 -0.17
C GLU A 174 4.26 12.36 1.14
N GLY A 175 5.44 12.96 1.28
CA GLY A 175 5.81 13.75 2.45
C GLY A 175 6.28 12.93 3.66
N ILE A 176 6.21 11.59 3.65
CA ILE A 176 6.66 10.75 4.78
C ILE A 176 8.15 10.95 5.13
N TYR A 177 8.96 11.34 4.14
CA TYR A 177 10.37 11.67 4.30
C TYR A 177 10.62 12.85 5.26
N ARG A 178 9.60 13.67 5.56
CA ARG A 178 9.71 14.80 6.50
C ARG A 178 9.74 14.37 7.97
N TRP A 179 9.31 13.15 8.29
CA TRP A 179 9.26 12.62 9.66
C TRP A 179 10.57 12.01 10.15
N GLY A 180 11.61 12.01 9.32
CA GLY A 180 12.91 11.44 9.67
C GLY A 180 14.05 12.19 9.00
N SER A 181 15.18 11.50 8.83
CA SER A 181 16.39 12.15 8.30
C SER A 181 16.32 12.29 6.77
N LEU A 182 15.90 13.46 6.30
CA LEU A 182 15.98 13.83 4.88
C LEU A 182 17.43 13.77 4.37
N ASN A 183 18.39 14.20 5.20
CA ASN A 183 19.82 14.13 4.87
C ASN A 183 20.29 12.70 4.60
N TYR A 184 19.81 11.71 5.36
CA TYR A 184 20.10 10.30 5.10
C TYR A 184 19.59 9.86 3.72
N LEU A 185 18.33 10.20 3.39
CA LEU A 185 17.72 9.86 2.11
C LEU A 185 18.45 10.50 0.95
N LEU A 186 18.74 11.81 1.01
CA LEU A 186 19.44 12.54 -0.04
C LEU A 186 20.90 12.07 -0.20
N LYS A 187 21.57 11.65 0.88
CA LYS A 187 22.90 11.04 0.77
C LYS A 187 22.86 9.68 0.06
N LYS A 188 21.81 8.88 0.28
CA LYS A 188 21.62 7.57 -0.38
C LYS A 188 21.14 7.72 -1.82
N LYS A 189 20.25 8.67 -2.08
CA LYS A 189 19.59 8.90 -3.36
C LYS A 189 19.47 10.41 -3.63
N PRO A 190 20.53 11.06 -4.14
CA PRO A 190 20.54 12.51 -4.37
C PRO A 190 19.45 13.01 -5.31
N PHE A 191 18.99 12.18 -6.26
CA PHE A 191 17.95 12.53 -7.23
C PHE A 191 16.58 12.79 -6.58
N PHE A 192 16.32 12.25 -5.37
CA PHE A 192 15.12 12.55 -4.61
C PHE A 192 14.94 14.04 -4.30
N LYS A 193 16.03 14.84 -4.31
CA LYS A 193 15.91 16.28 -4.11
C LYS A 193 14.93 16.92 -5.10
N LYS A 194 15.04 16.57 -6.39
CA LYS A 194 14.16 17.10 -7.44
C LYS A 194 12.73 16.59 -7.31
N ASP A 195 12.57 15.32 -6.97
CA ASP A 195 11.25 14.71 -6.79
C ASP A 195 10.53 15.34 -5.59
N ILE A 196 11.26 15.64 -4.52
CA ILE A 196 10.73 16.33 -3.33
C ILE A 196 10.33 17.77 -3.65
N GLU A 197 11.15 18.51 -4.39
CA GLU A 197 10.87 19.90 -4.80
C GLU A 197 9.59 19.99 -5.64
N LYS A 198 9.26 18.94 -6.41
CA LYS A 198 8.06 18.85 -7.23
C LYS A 198 6.85 18.20 -6.55
N GLY A 199 7.00 17.64 -5.36
CA GLY A 199 5.95 16.84 -4.71
C GLY A 199 5.69 15.49 -5.40
N GLU A 200 6.67 14.95 -6.11
CA GLU A 200 6.57 13.69 -6.87
C GLU A 200 7.17 12.48 -6.11
N LEU A 201 7.78 12.69 -4.94
CA LEU A 201 8.33 11.60 -4.12
C LEU A 201 7.23 10.95 -3.27
N GLY A 202 6.61 9.92 -3.84
CA GLY A 202 5.54 9.15 -3.21
C GLY A 202 4.17 9.44 -3.84
N SER A 203 3.14 8.90 -3.21
CA SER A 203 1.76 8.95 -3.65
C SER A 203 0.97 9.92 -2.76
N PRO A 204 0.31 10.95 -3.34
CA PRO A 204 -0.63 11.80 -2.61
C PRO A 204 -1.81 10.99 -2.08
N MET A 205 -2.26 9.96 -2.78
CA MET A 205 -3.34 9.09 -2.29
C MET A 205 -2.93 8.34 -1.02
N ASN A 206 -1.69 7.89 -0.96
CA ASN A 206 -1.18 7.20 0.23
C ASN A 206 -0.96 8.17 1.38
N ARG A 207 -0.62 9.45 1.10
CA ARG A 207 -0.57 10.51 2.12
C ARG A 207 -1.95 10.71 2.76
N GLU A 208 -2.98 10.87 1.94
CA GLU A 208 -4.35 11.06 2.42
C GLU A 208 -4.86 9.82 3.18
N LEU A 209 -4.60 8.60 2.69
CA LEU A 209 -4.95 7.37 3.40
C LEU A 209 -4.18 7.20 4.71
N LEU A 210 -2.90 7.58 4.77
CA LEU A 210 -2.12 7.53 6.00
C LEU A 210 -2.72 8.47 7.06
N GLU A 211 -3.09 9.70 6.67
CA GLU A 211 -3.71 10.71 7.54
C GLU A 211 -5.11 10.32 8.01
N HIS A 212 -5.91 9.70 7.13
CA HIS A 212 -7.28 9.25 7.43
C HIS A 212 -7.30 7.96 8.26
N LEU A 213 -6.56 6.92 7.85
CA LEU A 213 -6.63 5.60 8.47
C LEU A 213 -5.81 5.50 9.75
N ARG A 214 -4.72 6.28 9.88
CA ARG A 214 -3.81 6.27 11.04
C ARG A 214 -3.50 4.86 11.55
N PRO A 215 -2.96 3.95 10.72
CA PRO A 215 -2.73 2.57 11.14
C PRO A 215 -1.58 2.47 12.14
N LYS A 216 -1.50 1.37 12.90
CA LYS A 216 -0.34 1.11 13.76
C LYS A 216 0.96 1.03 12.95
N TYR A 217 0.86 0.42 11.78
CA TYR A 217 1.97 0.12 10.89
C TYR A 217 1.62 0.49 9.45
N TRP A 218 2.50 1.24 8.80
CA TRP A 218 2.46 1.45 7.35
C TRP A 218 3.73 0.88 6.71
N MET A 219 3.57 -0.13 5.86
CA MET A 219 4.66 -0.87 5.23
C MET A 219 4.74 -0.52 3.74
N ALA A 220 5.93 -0.18 3.25
CA ALA A 220 6.13 0.22 1.86
C ALA A 220 7.43 -0.27 1.21
N ALA A 221 7.58 -0.08 -0.10
CA ALA A 221 8.75 -0.48 -0.88
C ALA A 221 9.01 0.49 -2.04
N HIS A 222 9.19 -0.01 -3.27
CA HIS A 222 9.36 0.72 -4.53
C HIS A 222 10.64 1.56 -4.69
N LEU A 223 10.91 2.44 -3.73
CA LEU A 223 12.00 3.41 -3.78
C LEU A 223 13.39 2.79 -3.55
N HIS A 224 13.47 1.50 -3.23
CA HIS A 224 14.72 0.75 -3.04
C HIS A 224 15.68 1.42 -2.05
N VAL A 225 15.16 1.78 -0.87
CA VAL A 225 15.93 2.34 0.25
C VAL A 225 15.23 1.98 1.56
N GLY A 226 16.00 1.48 2.52
CA GLY A 226 15.50 1.26 3.88
C GLY A 226 15.22 2.59 4.57
N TYR A 227 14.01 2.79 5.07
CA TYR A 227 13.62 4.00 5.79
C TYR A 227 12.56 3.69 6.83
N LYS A 228 12.80 4.09 8.08
CA LYS A 228 11.91 3.81 9.21
C LYS A 228 11.70 5.09 9.99
N VAL A 229 10.44 5.46 10.21
CA VAL A 229 10.06 6.66 10.96
C VAL A 229 8.80 6.41 11.78
N THR A 230 8.61 7.22 12.80
CA THR A 230 7.38 7.23 13.60
C THR A 230 6.64 8.53 13.30
N VAL A 231 5.39 8.41 12.88
CA VAL A 231 4.47 9.53 12.67
C VAL A 231 3.73 9.74 13.98
N ASP A 232 4.04 10.86 14.63
CA ASP A 232 3.38 11.31 15.86
C ASP A 232 2.25 12.25 15.49
N TRP A 233 1.03 11.77 15.60
CA TRP A 233 -0.18 12.49 15.23
C TRP A 233 -0.53 13.65 16.17
N ASN A 234 0.08 13.70 17.36
CA ASN A 234 -0.11 14.80 18.31
C ASN A 234 0.83 15.97 18.03
N LYS A 235 1.92 15.75 17.27
CA LYS A 235 2.81 16.82 16.85
C LYS A 235 2.26 17.51 15.61
N LYS A 236 2.08 18.84 15.67
CA LYS A 236 1.96 19.67 14.47
C LYS A 236 3.17 19.40 13.58
N ARG A 237 2.95 19.16 12.29
CA ARG A 237 3.98 18.91 11.26
C ARG A 237 5.15 19.88 11.47
N GLN A 238 6.31 19.39 11.91
CA GLN A 238 7.51 20.22 11.95
C GLN A 238 7.96 20.46 10.51
N ILE A 239 7.61 21.61 9.95
CA ILE A 239 8.28 22.15 8.77
C ILE A 239 9.65 22.60 9.28
N THR A 240 10.68 21.77 9.10
CA THR A 240 12.05 22.25 9.20
C THR A 240 12.27 23.26 8.09
N LYS A 241 12.15 24.56 8.41
CA LYS A 241 12.69 25.63 7.57
C LYS A 241 14.18 25.32 7.39
N VAL A 242 14.56 24.93 6.17
CA VAL A 242 15.96 24.86 5.79
C VAL A 242 16.40 26.31 5.62
N ASP A 243 17.20 26.80 6.55
CA ASP A 243 17.77 28.15 6.54
C ASP A 243 18.77 28.24 5.38
N ASN A 244 18.27 28.60 4.21
CA ASN A 244 19.05 28.77 2.99
C ASN A 244 19.39 30.26 2.90
N LYS A 245 20.64 30.63 3.27
CA LYS A 245 21.10 32.03 3.40
C LYS A 245 21.11 32.84 2.09
N ASP A 246 20.66 32.28 0.97
CA ASP A 246 20.67 32.88 -0.36
C ASP A 246 19.28 32.91 -1.05
N GLU A 247 18.18 32.72 -0.31
CA GLU A 247 16.84 32.94 -0.88
C GLU A 247 16.37 34.39 -0.69
N ILE A 248 15.99 34.99 -1.81
CA ILE A 248 15.39 36.33 -1.91
C ILE A 248 14.04 36.28 -1.18
N ASP A 249 13.79 37.24 -0.28
CA ASP A 249 12.50 37.45 0.38
C ASP A 249 11.39 37.59 -0.68
N LEU A 250 10.56 36.57 -0.80
CA LEU A 250 9.25 36.67 -1.42
C LEU A 250 8.28 36.93 -0.27
N ASP A 251 7.99 38.20 -0.04
CA ASP A 251 6.84 38.67 0.74
C ASP A 251 5.57 38.10 0.10
N LEU A 252 5.16 36.92 0.56
CA LEU A 252 3.82 36.40 0.43
C LEU A 252 3.03 36.97 1.60
N ASP A 253 2.36 38.11 1.35
CA ASP A 253 1.25 38.60 2.15
C ASP A 253 0.19 37.49 2.24
N LEU A 254 0.31 36.65 3.26
CA LEU A 254 -0.78 35.82 3.75
C LEU A 254 -1.64 36.75 4.59
N SER A 255 -2.72 37.24 3.98
CA SER A 255 -3.78 37.96 4.67
C SER A 255 -4.22 37.19 5.93
N GLU A 256 -4.13 37.84 7.07
CA GLU A 256 -4.55 37.38 8.41
C GLU A 256 -6.07 37.22 8.52
N GLU A 257 -6.67 36.29 7.80
CA GLU A 257 -8.09 35.95 7.94
C GLU A 257 -8.29 34.44 7.97
N ASP A 258 -7.85 33.79 9.05
CA ASP A 258 -8.44 32.54 9.53
C ASP A 258 -8.56 32.66 11.06
N GLN A 259 -9.58 33.41 11.49
CA GLN A 259 -10.01 33.42 12.88
C GLN A 259 -10.76 32.13 13.17
N ASP A 260 -10.24 31.40 14.15
CA ASP A 260 -10.72 30.13 14.67
C ASP A 260 -12.24 30.11 14.94
N ALA A 261 -12.94 29.20 14.27
CA ALA A 261 -14.21 28.69 14.75
C ALA A 261 -13.95 27.49 15.66
N GLU A 262 -13.92 27.74 16.98
CA GLU A 262 -13.93 26.72 18.02
C GLU A 262 -15.15 25.79 17.86
N LYS A 263 -14.94 24.61 17.29
CA LYS A 263 -15.84 23.46 17.48
C LYS A 263 -15.20 22.53 18.50
N GLU A 264 -15.83 22.44 19.67
CA GLU A 264 -15.53 21.47 20.72
C GLU A 264 -15.43 20.06 20.14
N SER A 265 -14.20 19.54 20.03
CA SER A 265 -13.96 18.15 19.65
C SER A 265 -14.07 17.28 20.90
N LYS A 266 -14.90 16.24 20.81
CA LYS A 266 -15.00 15.18 21.83
C LYS A 266 -13.61 14.61 22.13
N PRO A 267 -13.33 14.16 23.37
CA PRO A 267 -12.00 13.69 23.76
C PRO A 267 -11.57 12.54 22.84
N ILE A 268 -10.53 12.82 22.05
CA ILE A 268 -9.95 11.89 21.09
C ILE A 268 -9.34 10.73 21.89
N ALA A 269 -9.81 9.51 21.64
CA ALA A 269 -9.20 8.30 22.18
C ALA A 269 -7.70 8.33 21.87
N SER A 270 -6.86 8.01 22.86
CA SER A 270 -5.40 8.19 22.83
C SER A 270 -4.80 7.92 21.44
N VAL A 271 -4.34 8.97 20.76
CA VAL A 271 -3.81 8.82 19.40
C VAL A 271 -2.48 8.08 19.50
N HIS A 272 -2.48 6.84 19.02
CA HIS A 272 -1.28 6.00 18.94
C HIS A 272 -0.43 6.45 17.74
N ASP A 273 0.89 6.40 17.86
CA ASP A 273 1.77 6.73 16.73
C ASP A 273 1.74 5.63 15.65
N THR A 274 1.91 6.04 14.39
CA THR A 274 2.08 5.11 13.25
C THR A 274 3.57 4.86 13.01
N THR A 275 3.97 3.58 12.96
CA THR A 275 5.32 3.19 12.50
C THR A 275 5.32 3.01 10.99
N PHE A 276 6.03 3.87 10.26
CA PHE A 276 6.30 3.69 8.84
C PHE A 276 7.60 2.92 8.64
N LEU A 277 7.55 1.89 7.80
CA LEU A 277 8.72 1.11 7.40
C LEU A 277 8.71 0.90 5.88
N ALA A 278 9.77 1.37 5.24
CA ALA A 278 10.07 1.06 3.86
C ALA A 278 11.35 0.24 3.74
N LEU A 279 11.34 -0.72 2.83
CA LEU A 279 12.44 -1.66 2.60
C LEU A 279 12.97 -1.59 1.18
N ASP A 280 14.20 -2.07 1.02
CA ASP A 280 14.89 -2.17 -0.27
C ASP A 280 14.46 -3.43 -1.04
N LYS A 281 14.98 -3.61 -2.25
CA LYS A 281 14.81 -4.84 -3.02
C LYS A 281 15.74 -5.96 -2.56
N CYS A 282 15.31 -7.21 -2.78
CA CYS A 282 16.03 -8.44 -2.44
C CYS A 282 17.37 -8.58 -3.18
N LEU A 283 18.41 -7.88 -2.71
CA LEU A 283 19.77 -7.92 -3.23
C LEU A 283 20.79 -8.05 -2.09
N PRO A 284 21.98 -8.62 -2.37
CA PRO A 284 23.03 -8.75 -1.37
C PRO A 284 23.38 -7.43 -0.69
N ARG A 285 23.55 -7.47 0.64
CA ARG A 285 23.93 -6.31 1.48
C ARG A 285 22.91 -5.16 1.49
N ARG A 286 21.66 -5.41 1.11
CA ARG A 286 20.57 -4.43 1.21
C ARG A 286 19.61 -4.77 2.35
N HIS A 287 18.92 -3.77 2.86
CA HIS A 287 17.91 -3.93 3.91
C HIS A 287 16.53 -4.16 3.26
N TYR A 288 16.29 -5.39 2.81
CA TYR A 288 15.08 -5.76 2.06
C TYR A 288 14.07 -6.56 2.89
N LEU A 289 14.44 -6.97 4.09
CA LEU A 289 13.62 -7.80 4.97
C LEU A 289 13.81 -7.38 6.42
N GLU A 290 12.71 -7.16 7.13
CA GLU A 290 12.67 -6.86 8.55
C GLU A 290 11.73 -7.84 9.26
N ILE A 291 12.16 -8.38 10.40
CA ILE A 291 11.34 -9.29 11.22
C ILE A 291 10.88 -8.53 12.44
N LEU A 292 9.57 -8.54 12.67
CA LEU A 292 8.90 -7.78 13.72
C LEU A 292 8.02 -8.70 14.56
N ASP A 293 7.98 -8.41 15.85
CA ASP A 293 6.96 -8.94 16.74
C ASP A 293 5.82 -7.92 16.82
N VAL A 294 4.68 -8.28 16.23
CA VAL A 294 3.51 -7.40 16.11
C VAL A 294 2.39 -7.89 17.04
N PRO A 295 1.78 -7.01 17.85
CA PRO A 295 0.60 -7.37 18.64
C PRO A 295 -0.57 -7.73 17.73
N LEU A 296 -1.43 -8.65 18.19
CA LEU A 296 -2.66 -8.96 17.45
C LEU A 296 -3.58 -7.73 17.48
N THR A 297 -4.18 -7.41 16.34
CA THR A 297 -5.22 -6.37 16.25
C THR A 297 -6.43 -6.76 17.10
N ASN A 298 -6.84 -8.04 17.05
CA ASN A 298 -7.93 -8.58 17.85
C ASN A 298 -7.70 -10.08 18.11
N ASP A 299 -7.35 -10.40 19.35
CA ASP A 299 -7.11 -11.77 19.84
C ASP A 299 -8.39 -12.61 19.97
N LYS A 300 -9.57 -11.96 19.97
CA LYS A 300 -10.89 -12.60 20.00
C LYS A 300 -11.53 -12.73 18.62
N HIS A 301 -10.90 -12.21 17.57
CA HIS A 301 -11.40 -12.36 16.22
C HIS A 301 -11.42 -13.85 15.83
N ARG A 302 -12.41 -14.27 15.02
CA ARG A 302 -12.56 -15.70 14.66
C ARG A 302 -11.27 -16.29 14.10
N SER A 303 -10.55 -15.52 13.27
CA SER A 303 -9.25 -15.91 12.72
C SER A 303 -8.20 -16.28 13.76
N ALA A 304 -8.25 -15.71 14.96
CA ALA A 304 -7.27 -15.98 16.03
C ALA A 304 -7.54 -17.30 16.77
N ILE A 305 -8.77 -17.82 16.69
CA ILE A 305 -9.25 -18.94 17.50
C ILE A 305 -9.45 -20.21 16.65
N THR A 306 -9.71 -20.05 15.35
CA THR A 306 -9.96 -21.15 14.41
C THR A 306 -8.69 -21.65 13.73
N GLU A 307 -8.75 -22.85 13.16
CA GLU A 307 -7.65 -23.44 12.37
C GLU A 307 -7.44 -22.77 11.00
N SER A 308 -8.45 -22.07 10.46
CA SER A 308 -8.28 -21.36 9.19
C SER A 308 -7.35 -20.16 9.39
N PRO A 309 -6.26 -20.05 8.61
CA PRO A 309 -5.29 -18.99 8.81
C PRO A 309 -5.79 -17.62 8.35
N LEU A 310 -6.74 -17.57 7.42
CA LEU A 310 -7.15 -16.35 6.72
C LEU A 310 -8.67 -16.18 6.70
N TYR A 311 -9.13 -14.96 6.97
CA TYR A 311 -10.53 -14.54 6.90
C TYR A 311 -10.64 -13.23 6.13
N PHE A 312 -11.71 -13.06 5.37
CA PHE A 312 -12.02 -11.76 4.76
C PHE A 312 -12.42 -10.75 5.83
N ASP A 313 -12.05 -9.49 5.62
CA ASP A 313 -12.50 -8.39 6.45
C ASP A 313 -13.92 -7.97 6.07
N LEU A 314 -14.87 -8.11 7.00
CA LEU A 314 -16.28 -7.86 6.72
C LEU A 314 -16.54 -6.39 6.34
N GLU A 315 -15.93 -5.44 7.06
CA GLU A 315 -16.07 -4.01 6.78
C GLU A 315 -15.64 -3.70 5.34
N TYR A 316 -14.45 -4.15 4.93
CA TYR A 316 -13.95 -3.95 3.58
C TYR A 316 -14.82 -4.62 2.52
N ILE A 317 -15.28 -5.86 2.74
CA ILE A 317 -16.13 -6.56 1.75
C ILE A 317 -17.47 -5.84 1.58
N SER A 318 -18.10 -5.39 2.66
CA SER A 318 -19.36 -4.65 2.59
C SER A 318 -19.18 -3.29 1.89
N LEU A 319 -18.08 -2.58 2.18
CA LEU A 319 -17.72 -1.34 1.47
C LEU A 319 -17.45 -1.57 -0.01
N MET A 320 -16.72 -2.63 -0.35
CA MET A 320 -16.44 -3.00 -1.74
C MET A 320 -17.73 -3.22 -2.52
N GLN A 321 -18.69 -3.95 -1.96
CA GLN A 321 -19.99 -4.18 -2.60
C GLN A 321 -20.77 -2.88 -2.78
N SER A 322 -20.82 -2.03 -1.74
CA SER A 322 -21.52 -0.74 -1.77
C SER A 322 -20.91 0.22 -2.81
N VAL A 323 -19.58 0.38 -2.82
CA VAL A 323 -18.88 1.24 -3.80
C VAL A 323 -19.09 0.75 -5.24
N GLU A 324 -19.06 -0.56 -5.50
CA GLU A 324 -19.31 -1.08 -6.85
C GLU A 324 -20.76 -0.89 -7.30
N LYS A 325 -21.72 -0.92 -6.37
CA LYS A 325 -23.13 -0.64 -6.67
C LYS A 325 -23.36 0.82 -7.08
N HIS A 326 -22.61 1.76 -6.51
CA HIS A 326 -22.68 3.20 -6.82
C HIS A 326 -21.57 3.68 -7.76
N LYS A 327 -20.99 2.76 -8.55
CA LYS A 327 -19.86 3.06 -9.45
C LYS A 327 -20.16 4.19 -10.44
N SER A 328 -21.40 4.32 -10.93
CA SER A 328 -21.79 5.39 -11.86
C SER A 328 -21.74 6.78 -11.23
N GLU A 329 -22.12 6.90 -9.96
CA GLU A 329 -22.07 8.16 -9.20
C GLU A 329 -20.63 8.51 -8.84
N LEU A 330 -19.83 7.50 -8.45
CA LEU A 330 -18.39 7.65 -8.28
C LEU A 330 -17.70 8.14 -9.56
N ASP A 331 -18.14 7.65 -10.73
CA ASP A 331 -17.54 8.02 -12.00
C ASP A 331 -17.73 9.51 -12.33
N SER A 332 -18.79 10.15 -11.80
CA SER A 332 -19.02 11.60 -11.91
C SER A 332 -18.29 12.46 -10.88
N LEU A 333 -17.70 11.88 -9.83
CA LEU A 333 -16.98 12.67 -8.82
C LEU A 333 -15.66 13.22 -9.38
N GLU A 334 -15.41 14.47 -9.04
CA GLU A 334 -14.16 15.18 -9.24
C GLU A 334 -13.09 14.74 -8.24
N TYR A 335 -11.84 15.07 -8.54
CA TYR A 335 -10.68 14.63 -7.74
C TYR A 335 -10.80 15.05 -6.26
N GLN A 336 -11.28 16.27 -5.97
CA GLN A 336 -11.44 16.74 -4.59
C GLN A 336 -12.56 16.01 -3.84
N GLU A 337 -13.65 15.67 -4.54
CA GLU A 337 -14.77 14.91 -3.96
C GLU A 337 -14.38 13.46 -3.68
N ILE A 338 -13.39 12.91 -4.37
CA ILE A 338 -12.83 11.58 -4.06
C ILE A 338 -11.95 11.64 -2.80
N LEU A 339 -11.15 12.70 -2.65
CA LEU A 339 -10.31 12.85 -1.45
C LEU A 339 -11.15 13.14 -0.20
N PHE A 340 -12.16 13.99 -0.36
CA PHE A 340 -13.03 14.47 0.70
C PHE A 340 -14.49 14.27 0.28
N PRO A 341 -14.98 13.02 0.30
CA PRO A 341 -16.36 12.72 -0.08
C PRO A 341 -17.34 13.48 0.81
N GLU A 342 -18.36 14.07 0.18
CA GLU A 342 -19.44 14.74 0.90
C GLU A 342 -20.11 13.78 1.89
N ALA A 343 -20.61 14.34 2.99
CA ALA A 343 -21.26 13.56 4.03
C ALA A 343 -22.44 12.75 3.49
N GLU A 344 -23.24 13.33 2.58
CA GLU A 344 -24.38 12.65 1.97
C GLU A 344 -23.95 11.39 1.19
N TYR A 345 -22.96 11.51 0.31
CA TYR A 345 -22.43 10.37 -0.43
C TYR A 345 -21.82 9.33 0.52
N ARG A 346 -20.97 9.77 1.45
CA ARG A 346 -20.33 8.89 2.44
C ARG A 346 -21.36 8.11 3.25
N ASP A 347 -22.34 8.79 3.82
CA ASP A 347 -23.34 8.19 4.71
C ASP A 347 -24.24 7.23 3.95
N LYS A 348 -24.57 7.53 2.68
CA LYS A 348 -25.28 6.62 1.78
C LYS A 348 -24.50 5.31 1.57
N ILE A 349 -23.21 5.38 1.23
CA ILE A 349 -22.38 4.19 1.01
C ILE A 349 -22.24 3.37 2.30
N LEU A 350 -22.03 4.04 3.44
CA LEU A 350 -21.88 3.40 4.75
C LEU A 350 -23.17 2.74 5.24
N ALA A 351 -24.31 3.41 5.08
CA ALA A 351 -25.61 2.88 5.50
C ALA A 351 -25.96 1.58 4.78
N GLU A 352 -25.65 1.47 3.49
CA GLU A 352 -25.83 0.22 2.73
C GLU A 352 -24.83 -0.86 3.16
N SER A 353 -23.59 -0.49 3.49
CA SER A 353 -22.57 -1.46 3.92
C SER A 353 -22.91 -2.14 5.25
N HIS A 354 -23.65 -1.48 6.14
CA HIS A 354 -24.06 -2.05 7.43
C HIS A 354 -25.27 -2.98 7.34
N GLN A 355 -25.96 -3.04 6.20
CA GLN A 355 -27.11 -3.92 5.98
C GLN A 355 -26.72 -5.30 5.43
N LEU A 356 -25.46 -5.48 5.04
CA LEU A 356 -24.86 -6.67 4.45
C LEU A 356 -23.96 -7.37 5.47
#